data_AF-A0A7X8APW2-F1
#
_entry.id   AF-A0A7X8APW2-F1
#
_cell.length_a   1.000
_cell.length_b   1.000
_cell.length_c   1.000
_cell.angle_alpha   90.00
_cell.angle_beta   90.00
_cell.angle_gamma   90.00
#
_symmetry.space_group_name_H-M   'P 1'
#
loop_
_entity.id
_entity.type
_entity.pdbx_description
1 polymer ?
#
loop_
_entity_poly.entity_id
_entity_poly.type
_entity_poly.pdbx_seq_one_letter_code
_entity_poly.pdbx_strand_id
1 'polypeptide(L)'
;MTGLSLDADQLEHFACRVLADVLSEATADYWQARAQRFLDARHRPGIDFAGRASQADLESRARRLEATAAACRARASLEGPGLPVPPIVAAELLRGVV
;
A
#
# COMPACT_ATOMS: atom_id res chain seq x y z
N MET A 1 -37.30 -20.74 -0.69
CA MET A 1 -36.16 -19.92 -0.23
C MET A 1 -35.27 -20.81 0.61
N THR A 2 -34.28 -21.44 -0.01
CA THR A 2 -33.28 -22.26 0.70
C THR A 2 -32.32 -21.30 1.38
N GLY A 3 -32.43 -21.18 2.70
CA GLY A 3 -31.45 -20.45 3.50
C GLY A 3 -30.12 -21.20 3.46
N LEU A 4 -29.07 -20.54 2.99
CA LEU A 4 -27.70 -21.04 3.15
C LEU A 4 -27.38 -21.01 4.65
N SER A 5 -27.42 -22.19 5.28
CA SER A 5 -26.85 -22.38 6.61
C SER A 5 -25.36 -22.60 6.41
N LEU A 6 -24.56 -21.59 6.73
CA LEU A 6 -23.11 -21.73 6.81
C LEU A 6 -22.77 -22.42 8.13
N ASP A 7 -21.88 -23.40 8.08
CA ASP A 7 -21.29 -23.94 9.31
C ASP A 7 -20.26 -22.94 9.89
N ALA A 8 -19.79 -23.23 11.11
CA ALA A 8 -18.88 -22.33 11.82
C ALA A 8 -17.57 -22.10 11.04
N ASP A 9 -17.03 -23.16 10.42
CA ASP A 9 -15.78 -23.13 9.67
C ASP A 9 -15.93 -22.29 8.39
N GLN A 10 -17.06 -22.41 7.69
CA GLN A 10 -17.37 -21.59 6.52
C GLN A 10 -17.53 -20.12 6.88
N LEU A 11 -18.14 -19.82 8.03
CA LEU A 11 -18.29 -18.46 8.52
C LEU A 11 -16.94 -17.84 8.91
N GLU A 12 -16.08 -18.61 9.57
CA GLU A 12 -14.72 -18.18 9.90
C GLU A 12 -13.87 -17.93 8.66
N HIS A 13 -13.90 -18.87 7.70
CA HIS A 13 -13.17 -18.72 6.44
C HIS A 13 -13.62 -17.46 5.68
N PHE A 14 -14.93 -17.19 5.67
CA PHE A 14 -15.49 -15.98 5.08
C PHE A 14 -14.99 -14.72 5.81
N ALA A 15 -15.03 -14.71 7.15
CA ALA A 15 -14.56 -13.59 7.96
C ALA A 15 -13.06 -13.29 7.72
N CYS A 16 -12.21 -14.30 7.66
CA CYS A 16 -10.78 -14.13 7.40
C CYS A 16 -10.52 -13.55 6.00
N ARG A 17 -11.29 -13.97 4.99
CA ARG A 17 -11.19 -13.39 3.65
C ARG A 17 -11.61 -11.92 3.62
N VAL A 18 -12.75 -11.58 4.24
CA VAL A 18 -13.20 -10.19 4.33
C VAL A 18 -12.17 -9.31 5.03
N LEU A 19 -11.58 -9.79 6.13
CA LEU A 19 -10.52 -9.07 6.85
C LEU A 19 -9.26 -8.91 6.00
N ALA A 20 -8.84 -9.95 5.27
CA ALA A 20 -7.69 -9.88 4.38
C ALA A 20 -7.91 -8.87 3.23
N ASP A 21 -9.11 -8.83 2.66
CA ASP A 21 -9.48 -7.89 1.60
C ASP A 21 -9.47 -6.45 2.13
N VAL A 22 -10.11 -6.18 3.27
CA VAL A 22 -10.13 -4.85 3.91
C VAL A 22 -8.72 -4.36 4.27
N LEU A 23 -7.87 -5.24 4.82
CA LEU A 23 -6.49 -4.89 5.14
C LEU A 23 -5.66 -4.61 3.89
N SER A 24 -5.90 -5.36 2.80
CA SER A 24 -5.23 -5.16 1.52
C SER A 24 -5.62 -3.82 0.88
N GLU A 25 -6.91 -3.48 0.89
CA GLU A 25 -7.43 -2.19 0.41
C GLU A 25 -6.87 -1.02 1.23
N ALA A 26 -6.96 -1.09 2.56
CA ALA A 26 -6.41 -0.07 3.45
C ALA A 26 -4.89 0.12 3.26
N THR A 27 -4.18 -0.96 2.95
CA THR A 27 -2.74 -0.92 2.66
C THR A 27 -2.46 -0.30 1.30
N ALA A 28 -3.27 -0.58 0.27
CA ALA A 28 -3.14 0.04 -1.04
C ALA A 28 -3.35 1.55 -0.97
N ASP A 29 -4.43 2.00 -0.31
CA ASP A 29 -4.73 3.42 -0.11
C ASP A 29 -3.61 4.14 0.66
N TYR A 30 -3.07 3.49 1.71
CA TYR A 30 -1.91 4.00 2.43
C TYR A 30 -0.71 4.23 1.51
N TRP A 31 -0.36 3.25 0.67
CA TRP A 31 0.78 3.36 -0.24
C TRP A 31 0.55 4.39 -1.34
N GLN A 32 -0.68 4.52 -1.85
CA GLN A 32 -1.04 5.56 -2.82
C GLN A 32 -0.92 6.96 -2.21
N ALA A 33 -1.51 7.18 -1.03
CA ALA A 33 -1.43 8.46 -0.32
C ALA A 33 0.03 8.81 0.00
N ARG A 34 0.83 7.82 0.39
CA ARG A 34 2.27 8.00 0.64
C ARG A 34 3.05 8.35 -0.63
N ALA A 35 2.73 7.73 -1.77
CA ALA A 35 3.33 8.07 -3.05
C ALA A 35 3.07 9.53 -3.42
N GLN A 36 1.83 9.99 -3.22
CA GLN A 36 1.44 11.37 -3.51
C GLN A 36 2.21 12.37 -2.66
N ARG A 37 2.40 12.11 -1.36
CA ARG A 37 3.20 12.96 -0.47
C ARG A 37 4.64 13.19 -0.97
N PHE A 38 5.26 12.20 -1.60
CA PHE A 38 6.60 12.36 -2.18
C PHE A 38 6.58 13.24 -3.44
N LEU A 39 5.55 13.11 -4.28
CA LEU A 39 5.39 13.95 -5.47
C LEU A 39 5.08 15.41 -5.09
N ASP A 40 4.27 15.62 -4.06
CA ASP A 40 3.93 16.94 -3.54
C ASP A 40 5.14 17.63 -2.88
N ALA A 41 6.09 16.85 -2.35
CA ALA A 41 7.34 17.36 -1.80
C ALA A 41 8.37 17.78 -2.87
N ARG A 42 8.09 17.54 -4.16
CA ARG A 42 8.98 17.94 -5.25
C ARG A 42 9.02 19.46 -5.35
N HIS A 43 10.22 20.00 -5.54
CA HIS A 43 10.39 21.42 -5.84
C HIS A 43 9.62 21.79 -7.11
N ARG A 44 8.84 22.87 -7.04
CA ARG A 44 8.07 23.44 -8.15
C ARG A 44 8.80 24.67 -8.69
N PRO A 45 9.41 24.59 -9.89
CA PRO A 45 10.12 25.70 -10.49
C PRO A 45 9.22 26.94 -10.62
N GLY A 46 9.72 28.09 -10.17
CA GLY A 46 9.00 29.36 -10.24
C GLY A 46 7.97 29.59 -9.13
N ILE A 47 7.69 28.60 -8.28
CA ILE A 47 6.79 28.73 -7.12
C ILE A 47 7.59 28.62 -5.82
N ASP A 48 8.39 27.56 -5.69
CA ASP A 48 9.13 27.28 -4.47
C ASP A 48 10.48 28.02 -4.46
N PHE A 49 10.91 28.50 -3.29
CA PHE A 49 12.23 29.12 -3.14
C PHE A 49 13.34 28.05 -3.11
N ALA A 50 14.28 28.13 -4.04
CA ALA A 50 15.38 27.16 -4.19
C ALA A 50 16.53 27.33 -3.16
N GLY A 51 16.64 28.50 -2.54
CA GLY A 51 17.77 28.82 -1.65
C GLY A 51 19.12 28.74 -2.36
N ARG A 52 20.05 27.95 -1.80
CA ARG A 52 21.41 27.75 -2.36
C ARG A 52 21.51 26.52 -3.27
N ALA A 53 20.42 25.80 -3.51
CA ALA A 53 20.44 24.61 -4.35
C ALA A 53 20.58 25.00 -5.83
N SER A 54 21.44 24.30 -6.55
CA SER A 54 21.50 24.44 -8.01
C SER A 54 20.29 23.73 -8.68
N GLN A 55 20.01 24.05 -9.93
CA GLN A 55 18.99 23.34 -10.72
C GLN A 55 19.26 21.83 -10.76
N ALA A 56 20.53 21.43 -10.96
CA ALA A 56 20.93 20.03 -10.97
C ALA A 56 20.65 19.31 -9.63
N ASP A 57 20.80 20.01 -8.49
CA ASP A 57 20.47 19.46 -7.18
C ASP A 57 18.96 19.22 -7.03
N LEU A 58 18.16 20.19 -7.49
CA LEU A 58 16.70 20.11 -7.42
C LEU A 58 16.17 18.99 -8.31
N GLU A 59 16.69 18.85 -9.52
CA GLU A 59 16.36 17.74 -10.42
C GLU A 59 16.79 16.38 -9.85
N SER A 60 17.99 16.30 -9.26
CA SER A 60 18.48 15.09 -8.60
C SER A 60 17.59 14.66 -7.43
N ARG A 61 17.08 15.63 -6.66
CA ARG A 61 16.11 15.38 -5.58
C ARG A 61 14.75 14.97 -6.14
N ALA A 62 14.27 15.64 -7.19
CA ALA A 62 13.03 15.31 -7.87
C ALA A 62 13.03 13.85 -8.36
N ARG A 63 14.09 13.41 -9.05
CA ARG A 63 14.24 12.02 -9.50
C ARG A 63 14.18 11.01 -8.35
N ARG A 64 14.78 11.33 -7.20
CA ARG A 64 14.72 10.47 -6.00
C ARG A 64 13.31 10.36 -5.42
N LEU A 65 12.58 11.47 -5.37
CA LEU A 65 11.19 11.49 -4.91
C LEU A 65 10.28 10.70 -5.86
N GLU A 66 10.46 10.86 -7.17
CA GLU A 66 9.72 10.12 -8.20
C GLU A 66 9.99 8.61 -8.12
N ALA A 67 11.25 8.21 -7.98
CA ALA A 67 11.60 6.80 -7.80
C ALA A 67 10.96 6.20 -6.54
N THR A 68 10.92 6.97 -5.44
CA THR A 68 10.28 6.53 -4.19
C THR A 68 8.76 6.44 -4.34
N ALA A 69 8.13 7.40 -5.03
CA ALA A 69 6.71 7.37 -5.32
C ALA A 69 6.34 6.17 -6.20
N ALA A 70 7.16 5.85 -7.21
CA ALA A 70 6.98 4.66 -8.05
C ALA A 70 7.06 3.36 -7.23
N ALA A 71 8.03 3.24 -6.31
CA ALA A 71 8.11 2.09 -5.42
C ALA A 71 6.89 1.96 -4.49
N CYS A 72 6.34 3.08 -4.02
CA CYS A 72 5.09 3.08 -3.24
C CYS A 72 3.90 2.63 -4.10
N ARG A 73 3.78 3.12 -5.34
CA ARG A 73 2.73 2.69 -6.27
C ARG A 73 2.81 1.21 -6.60
N ALA A 74 4.02 0.67 -6.79
CA ALA A 74 4.23 -0.76 -6.99
C ALA A 74 3.74 -1.60 -5.79
N ARG A 75 3.93 -1.10 -4.56
CA ARG A 75 3.37 -1.73 -3.35
C ARG A 75 1.84 -1.64 -3.28
N ALA A 76 1.26 -0.55 -3.77
CA ALA A 76 -0.19 -0.40 -3.83
C ALA A 76 -0.84 -1.31 -4.87
N SER A 77 -0.17 -1.57 -6.00
CA SER A 77 -0.74 -2.34 -7.11
C SER A 77 -0.87 -3.84 -6.85
N LEU A 78 -0.21 -4.41 -5.82
CA LEU A 78 -0.10 -5.87 -5.61
C LEU A 78 0.43 -6.68 -6.82
N GLU A 79 0.70 -6.04 -7.98
CA GLU A 79 1.09 -6.61 -9.28
C GLU A 79 2.52 -7.18 -9.31
N GLY A 80 3.26 -7.14 -8.19
CA GLY A 80 4.61 -7.69 -8.08
C GLY A 80 4.68 -8.84 -7.06
N PRO A 81 5.35 -9.96 -7.36
CA PRO A 81 5.56 -11.01 -6.37
C PRO A 81 6.39 -10.47 -5.19
N GLY A 82 5.80 -10.46 -4.00
CA GLY A 82 6.56 -10.44 -2.74
C GLY A 82 6.48 -9.20 -1.88
N LEU A 83 5.29 -8.76 -1.49
CA LEU A 83 5.08 -8.44 -0.06
C LEU A 83 3.74 -9.04 0.38
N PRO A 84 3.71 -10.31 0.80
CA PRO A 84 2.52 -10.90 1.38
C PRO A 84 2.15 -10.15 2.66
N VAL A 85 0.87 -10.21 3.03
CA VAL A 85 0.46 -10.11 4.43
C VAL A 85 1.54 -10.82 5.25
N PRO A 86 2.22 -10.14 6.21
CA PRO A 86 3.36 -10.72 6.90
C PRO A 86 3.02 -12.14 7.35
N PRO A 87 3.91 -13.14 7.20
CA PRO A 87 3.59 -14.53 7.49
C PRO A 87 2.97 -14.74 8.88
N ILE A 88 3.32 -13.87 9.84
CA ILE A 88 2.70 -13.85 11.16
C ILE A 88 1.22 -13.43 11.12
N VAL A 89 0.86 -12.40 10.36
CA VAL A 89 -0.53 -11.96 10.19
C VAL A 89 -1.33 -13.02 9.42
N ALA A 90 -0.75 -13.62 8.38
CA ALA A 90 -1.38 -14.74 7.68
C ALA A 90 -1.57 -15.96 8.59
N ALA A 91 -0.58 -16.26 9.45
CA ALA A 91 -0.65 -17.38 10.40
C ALA A 91 -1.65 -17.14 11.54
N GLU A 92 -1.79 -15.91 12.04
CA GLU A 92 -2.82 -15.58 13.04
C GLU A 92 -4.24 -15.65 12.43
N LEU A 93 -4.41 -15.17 11.18
CA LEU A 93 -5.69 -15.27 10.46
C LEU A 93 -6.11 -16.71 10.15
N LEU A 94 -5.15 -17.65 10.07
CA LEU A 94 -5.41 -19.07 9.79
C LEU A 94 -5.41 -19.95 11.05
N ARG A 95 -5.16 -19.39 12.24
CA ARG A 95 -5.00 -20.15 13.48
C ARG A 95 -6.29 -20.53 14.20
N GLY A 96 -7.44 -19.96 13.83
CA GLY A 96 -8.73 -20.35 14.42
C GLY A 96 -9.40 -21.54 13.73
N VAL A 97 -8.85 -22.03 12.62
CA VAL A 97 -9.40 -23.10 11.75
C VAL A 97 -9.09 -24.53 12.27
N VAL A 98 -9.02 -24.74 13.58
CA VAL A 98 -8.82 -26.10 14.17
C VAL A 98 -9.77 -26.38 15.31
#